data_AF-A0A8T5UWQ9-F1
#
_entry.id   AF-A0A8T5UWQ9-F1
#
_cell.length_a   1.000
_cell.length_b   1.000
_cell.length_c   1.000
_cell.angle_alpha   90.00
_cell.angle_beta   90.00
_cell.angle_gamma   90.00
#
_symmetry.space_group_name_H-M   'P 1'
#
loop_
_entity.id
_entity.type
_entity.pdbx_description
1 polymer ?
#
loop_
_entity_poly.entity_id
_entity_poly.type
_entity_poly.pdbx_seq_one_letter_code
_entity_poly.pdbx_strand_id
1 'polypeptide(L)'
;MISKQNTPLDKQMILSSIWASLWKYFGLKEASRVGLWLVDINFIDGFGIIRCSHKTKEIVISSLTFITEISGNRVVLSPIKTSGTIRSIKITKKSFLE
;
A
#
# COMPACT_ATOMS: atom_id res chain seq x y z
N MET A 1 8.46 2.86 -6.40
CA MET A 1 7.35 3.68 -6.92
C MET A 1 7.91 4.54 -8.05
N ILE A 2 7.39 4.44 -9.28
CA ILE A 2 7.79 5.33 -10.38
C ILE A 2 6.56 6.16 -10.72
N SER A 3 6.57 7.46 -10.42
CA SER A 3 5.60 8.41 -10.95
C SER A 3 6.37 9.54 -11.63
N LYS A 4 6.36 9.50 -12.96
CA LYS A 4 6.65 10.63 -13.84
C LYS A 4 5.30 11.37 -13.96
N GLN A 5 5.30 12.70 -13.85
CA GLN A 5 4.16 13.66 -13.88
C GLN A 5 3.56 14.15 -12.51
N ASN A 6 4.08 15.30 -12.07
CA ASN A 6 3.48 16.54 -11.50
C ASN A 6 2.21 16.64 -10.60
N THR A 7 1.69 15.61 -9.94
CA THR A 7 0.72 15.81 -8.83
C THR A 7 1.26 15.22 -7.52
N PRO A 8 1.34 15.99 -6.42
CA PRO A 8 1.78 15.44 -5.14
C PRO A 8 0.81 14.35 -4.69
N LEU A 9 1.31 13.11 -4.60
CA LEU A 9 0.57 12.01 -4.01
C LEU A 9 0.42 12.28 -2.51
N ASP A 10 -0.82 12.25 -2.02
CA ASP A 10 -1.12 12.36 -0.59
C ASP A 10 -1.53 11.00 0.01
N LYS A 11 -1.37 10.89 1.33
CA LYS A 11 -1.74 9.73 2.16
C LYS A 11 -3.18 9.29 1.92
N GLN A 12 -4.10 10.25 1.88
CA GLN A 12 -5.52 9.96 1.69
C GLN A 12 -5.81 9.37 0.31
N MET A 13 -5.15 9.89 -0.72
CA MET A 13 -5.32 9.41 -2.09
C MET A 13 -4.91 7.94 -2.19
N ILE A 14 -3.74 7.59 -1.66
CA ILE A 14 -3.28 6.20 -1.65
C ILE A 14 -4.22 5.29 -0.87
N LEU A 15 -4.63 5.68 0.34
CA LEU A 15 -5.57 4.91 1.13
C LEU A 15 -6.90 4.69 0.39
N SER A 16 -7.43 5.75 -0.22
CA SER A 16 -8.68 5.69 -0.98
C SER A 16 -8.58 4.77 -2.20
N SER A 17 -7.45 4.77 -2.91
CA SER A 17 -7.19 3.87 -4.04
C SER A 17 -7.09 2.41 -3.59
N ILE A 18 -6.46 2.14 -2.44
CA ILE A 18 -6.40 0.79 -1.86
C ILE A 18 -7.81 0.31 -1.48
N TRP A 19 -8.61 1.15 -0.81
CA TRP A 19 -9.99 0.82 -0.47
C TRP A 19 -10.87 0.59 -1.70
N ALA A 20 -10.75 1.44 -2.72
CA ALA A 20 -11.46 1.28 -3.98
C ALA A 20 -11.11 -0.04 -4.66
N SER A 21 -9.82 -0.41 -4.70
CA SER A 21 -9.37 -1.71 -5.23
C SER A 21 -9.95 -2.88 -4.42
N LEU A 22 -9.89 -2.80 -3.09
CA LEU A 22 -10.47 -3.82 -2.21
C LEU A 22 -11.97 -4.02 -2.45
N TRP A 23 -12.76 -2.94 -2.51
CA TRP A 23 -14.19 -3.03 -2.79
C TRP A 23 -14.48 -3.58 -4.18
N LYS A 24 -13.74 -3.12 -5.20
CA LYS A 24 -13.95 -3.51 -6.59
C LYS A 24 -13.68 -4.99 -6.84
N TYR A 25 -12.60 -5.54 -6.27
CA TYR A 25 -12.14 -6.89 -6.60
C TYR A 25 -12.51 -7.96 -5.57
N PHE A 26 -12.74 -7.58 -4.31
CA PHE A 26 -13.03 -8.52 -3.21
C PHE A 26 -14.39 -8.29 -2.55
N GLY A 27 -15.09 -7.22 -2.92
CA GLY A 27 -16.40 -6.89 -2.39
C GLY A 27 -16.38 -6.36 -0.95
N LEU A 28 -17.53 -5.85 -0.50
CA LEU A 28 -17.66 -5.17 0.79
C LEU A 28 -17.39 -6.11 1.99
N LYS A 29 -17.83 -7.36 1.90
CA LYS A 29 -17.66 -8.37 2.98
C LYS A 29 -16.19 -8.58 3.30
N GLU A 30 -15.36 -8.88 2.31
CA GLU A 30 -13.94 -9.11 2.55
C GLU A 30 -13.20 -7.82 2.88
N ALA A 31 -13.52 -6.71 2.21
CA ALA A 31 -12.92 -5.41 2.50
C ALA A 31 -13.09 -5.00 3.97
N SER A 32 -14.29 -5.21 4.55
CA SER A 32 -14.55 -4.89 5.97
C SER A 32 -13.63 -5.63 6.95
N ARG A 33 -13.14 -6.83 6.58
CA ARG A 33 -12.27 -7.68 7.41
C ARG A 33 -10.79 -7.31 7.30
N VAL A 34 -10.43 -6.44 6.35
CA VAL A 34 -9.04 -6.13 6.05
C VAL A 34 -8.33 -5.45 7.21
N GLY A 35 -9.02 -4.54 7.92
CA GLY A 35 -8.41 -3.76 9.00
C GLY A 35 -7.20 -2.96 8.54
N LEU A 36 -7.32 -2.31 7.38
CA LEU A 36 -6.24 -1.55 6.75
C LEU A 36 -5.86 -0.32 7.58
N TRP A 37 -4.57 -0.12 7.82
CA TRP A 37 -4.04 1.07 8.50
C TRP A 37 -2.72 1.51 7.87
N LEU A 38 -2.60 2.79 7.49
CA LEU A 38 -1.35 3.35 7.00
C LEU A 38 -0.46 3.73 8.20
N VAL A 39 0.68 3.05 8.34
CA VAL A 39 1.62 3.27 9.44
C VAL A 39 2.60 4.39 9.10
N ASP A 40 3.16 4.35 7.88
CA ASP A 40 4.14 5.32 7.41
C ASP A 40 4.08 5.41 5.89
N ILE A 41 4.40 6.58 5.34
CA ILE A 41 4.66 6.74 3.92
C ILE A 41 5.65 7.86 3.68
N ASN A 42 6.67 7.56 2.89
CA ASN A 42 7.61 8.52 2.36
C ASN A 42 7.47 8.55 0.83
N PHE A 43 6.86 9.61 0.32
CA PHE A 43 6.70 9.82 -1.12
C PHE A 43 8.01 10.14 -1.84
N ILE A 44 8.99 10.72 -1.13
CA ILE A 44 10.33 11.04 -1.67
C ILE A 44 11.08 9.75 -1.95
N ASP A 45 11.11 8.84 -0.97
CA ASP A 45 11.79 7.54 -1.13
C ASP A 45 10.94 6.55 -1.95
N GLY A 46 9.64 6.81 -2.09
CA GLY A 46 8.69 5.91 -2.77
C GLY A 46 8.36 4.64 -1.98
N PHE A 47 8.44 4.70 -0.65
CA PHE A 47 8.17 3.58 0.26
C PHE A 47 7.03 3.90 1.23
N GLY A 48 6.27 2.87 1.60
CA GLY A 48 5.24 2.96 2.64
C GLY A 48 5.13 1.68 3.45
N ILE A 49 4.55 1.80 4.64
CA ILE A 49 4.23 0.69 5.53
C ILE A 49 2.73 0.72 5.77
N ILE A 50 2.05 -0.34 5.34
CA ILE A 50 0.66 -0.60 5.66
C ILE A 50 0.55 -1.77 6.62
N ARG A 51 -0.41 -1.70 7.52
CA ARG A 51 -0.84 -2.78 8.40
C ARG A 51 -2.20 -3.28 7.93
N CYS A 52 -2.42 -4.57 8.05
CA CYS A 52 -3.70 -5.23 7.85
C CYS A 52 -3.87 -6.36 8.86
N SER A 53 -5.05 -6.96 8.88
CA SER A 53 -5.30 -8.20 9.61
C SER A 53 -4.45 -9.34 9.06
N HIS A 54 -3.95 -10.21 9.94
CA HIS A 54 -3.13 -11.36 9.55
C HIS A 54 -3.88 -12.34 8.62
N LYS A 55 -5.22 -12.33 8.65
CA LYS A 55 -6.07 -13.20 7.81
C LYS A 55 -6.28 -12.65 6.39
N THR A 56 -6.01 -11.37 6.15
CA THR A 56 -6.35 -10.67 4.89
C THR A 56 -5.11 -10.13 4.17
N LYS A 57 -3.91 -10.48 4.65
CA LYS A 57 -2.62 -10.06 4.08
C LYS A 57 -2.54 -10.31 2.55
N GLU A 58 -2.90 -11.49 2.09
CA GLU A 58 -2.82 -11.85 0.66
C GLU A 58 -3.85 -11.09 -0.20
N ILE A 59 -5.01 -10.77 0.37
CA ILE A 59 -6.04 -9.94 -0.28
C ILE A 59 -5.49 -8.52 -0.51
N VAL A 60 -4.82 -7.96 0.50
CA VAL A 60 -4.20 -6.62 0.39
C VAL A 60 -3.05 -6.62 -0.61
N ILE A 61 -2.18 -7.64 -0.59
CA ILE A 61 -1.09 -7.78 -1.58
C ILE A 61 -1.67 -7.79 -2.99
N SER A 62 -2.67 -8.63 -3.23
CA SER A 62 -3.33 -8.72 -4.53
C SER A 62 -3.99 -7.40 -4.93
N SER A 63 -4.72 -6.74 -4.01
CA SER A 63 -5.41 -5.49 -4.32
C SER A 63 -4.46 -4.35 -4.69
N LEU A 64 -3.26 -4.30 -4.11
CA LEU A 64 -2.22 -3.34 -4.48
C LEU A 64 -1.76 -3.53 -5.92
N THR A 65 -1.60 -4.77 -6.37
CA THR A 65 -1.12 -5.06 -7.74
C THR A 65 -2.12 -4.65 -8.83
N PHE A 66 -3.41 -4.53 -8.49
CA PHE A 66 -4.44 -4.08 -9.43
C PHE A 66 -4.47 -2.55 -9.61
N ILE A 67 -3.76 -1.79 -8.77
CA ILE A 67 -3.72 -0.33 -8.85
C ILE A 67 -2.61 0.07 -9.83
N THR A 68 -3.04 0.42 -11.04
CA THR A 68 -2.14 0.87 -12.13
C THR A 68 -2.05 2.39 -12.23
N GLU A 69 -3.00 3.10 -11.61
CA GLU A 69 -3.10 4.56 -11.66
C GLU A 69 -3.69 5.12 -10.36
N ILE A 70 -3.12 6.23 -9.90
CA ILE A 70 -3.66 7.02 -8.79
C ILE A 70 -3.72 8.48 -9.26
N SER A 71 -4.95 9.00 -9.40
CA SER A 71 -5.21 10.40 -9.74
C SER A 71 -4.49 10.89 -11.01
N GLY A 72 -4.62 10.13 -12.11
CA GLY A 72 -3.98 10.45 -13.39
C GLY A 72 -2.53 9.98 -13.50
N ASN A 73 -1.91 9.61 -12.38
CA ASN A 73 -0.51 9.21 -12.35
C ASN A 73 -0.40 7.70 -12.41
N ARG A 74 0.25 7.18 -13.46
CA ARG A 74 0.59 5.76 -13.53
C ARG A 74 1.53 5.39 -12.39
N VAL A 75 1.19 4.33 -11.67
CA VAL A 75 1.95 3.84 -10.53
C VAL A 75 2.11 2.33 -10.59
N VAL A 76 3.14 1.85 -9.90
CA VAL A 76 3.32 0.42 -9.61
C VAL A 76 3.50 0.30 -8.10
N LEU A 77 2.54 -0.36 -7.45
CA LEU A 77 2.60 -0.69 -6.03
C LEU A 77 3.11 -2.12 -5.89
N SER A 78 4.38 -2.26 -5.48
CA SER A 78 5.04 -3.56 -5.30
C SER A 78 5.26 -3.85 -3.82
N PRO A 79 4.64 -4.91 -3.26
CA PRO A 79 4.95 -5.36 -1.91
C PRO A 79 6.36 -5.92 -1.82
N ILE A 80 7.19 -5.34 -0.96
CA ILE A 80 8.62 -5.69 -0.84
C ILE A 80 8.85 -6.74 0.26
N LYS A 81 8.20 -6.54 1.42
CA LYS A 81 8.33 -7.43 2.58
C LYS A 81 7.10 -7.36 3.47
N THR A 82 6.76 -8.48 4.09
CA THR A 82 5.74 -8.56 5.15
C THR A 82 6.36 -8.99 6.47
N SER A 83 5.79 -8.55 7.60
CA SER A 83 6.19 -8.97 8.94
C SER A 83 5.03 -8.83 9.91
N GLY A 84 5.06 -9.61 11.00
CA GLY A 84 4.12 -9.46 12.11
C GLY A 84 4.40 -8.25 13.00
N THR A 85 5.58 -7.64 12.90
CA THR A 85 5.96 -6.48 13.74
C THR A 85 6.45 -5.30 12.92
N ILE A 86 6.04 -4.09 13.30
CA ILE A 86 6.47 -2.85 12.66
C ILE A 86 7.99 -2.65 12.84
N ARG A 87 8.54 -3.07 13.99
CA ARG A 87 9.98 -2.98 14.28
C ARG A 87 10.82 -3.72 13.25
N SER A 88 10.44 -4.96 12.90
CA SER A 88 11.15 -5.77 11.90
C SER A 88 11.12 -5.12 10.50
N ILE A 89 9.97 -4.54 10.10
CA ILE A 89 9.88 -3.80 8.83
C ILE A 89 10.77 -2.56 8.83
N LYS A 90 10.76 -1.76 9.90
CA LYS A 90 11.57 -0.53 9.99
C LYS A 90 13.07 -0.81 9.95
N ILE A 91 13.53 -1.89 10.59
CA ILE A 91 14.94 -2.32 10.51
C ILE A 91 15.29 -2.68 9.06
N THR A 92 14.41 -3.43 8.39
CA THR A 92 14.66 -3.84 7.00
C THR A 92 14.64 -2.66 6.04
N LYS A 93 13.78 -1.65 6.28
CA LYS A 93 13.73 -0.41 5.47
C LYS A 93 15.13 0.22 5.36
N LYS A 94 15.91 0.20 6.45
CA LYS A 94 17.26 0.76 6.47
C LYS A 94 18.19 0.02 5.48
N SER A 95 18.14 -1.30 5.46
CA SER A 95 18.96 -2.13 4.56
C SER A 95 18.61 -2.04 3.07
N PHE A 96 17.46 -1.47 2.70
CA PHE A 96 17.06 -1.25 1.30
C PHE A 96 17.38 0.17 0.79
N LEU A 97 17.74 1.09 1.70
CA LEU A 97 18.08 2.48 1.38
C LEU A 97 19.59 2.76 1.52
N GLU A 98 20.36 1.80 2.03
CA GLU A 98 21.84 1.74 2.02
C GLU A 98 22.32 1.03 0.76
#